data_AF-A0A256CMJ7-F1
#
_entry.id   AF-A0A256CMJ7-F1
#
_cell.length_a   1.000
_cell.length_b   1.000
_cell.length_c   1.000
_cell.angle_alpha   90.00
_cell.angle_beta   90.00
_cell.angle_gamma   90.00
#
_symmetry.space_group_name_H-M   'P 1'
#
loop_
_entity.id
_entity.type
_entity.pdbx_description
1 polymer ?
#
loop_
_entity_poly.entity_id
_entity_poly.type
_entity_poly.pdbx_seq_one_letter_code
_entity_poly.pdbx_strand_id
1 'polypeptide(L)'
;MKKVGLLCSFLLMMTGCAAGLNDGQGSYRGKGRVASIMINEAGDSEISVETEDRGHIPVIVSGAVEIFPGQMVKVERNSRGFGKVDAL
;
A
#
# COMPACT_ATOMS: atom_id res chain seq x y z
N MET A 1 -27.69 -40.62 29.43
CA MET A 1 -27.75 -39.59 28.39
C MET A 1 -26.64 -38.57 28.61
N LYS A 2 -25.53 -38.65 27.87
CA LYS A 2 -24.47 -37.62 27.85
C LYS A 2 -23.99 -37.50 26.40
N LYS A 3 -24.67 -36.67 25.62
CA LYS A 3 -24.28 -36.35 24.24
C LYS A 3 -23.34 -35.15 24.29
N VAL A 4 -22.08 -35.48 24.07
CA VAL A 4 -20.95 -34.68 23.59
C VAL A 4 -21.37 -33.31 23.04
N GLY A 5 -21.13 -32.26 23.82
CA GLY A 5 -21.09 -30.88 23.34
C GLY A 5 -19.71 -30.61 22.77
N LEU A 6 -19.56 -30.73 21.45
CA LEU A 6 -18.29 -30.44 20.77
C LEU A 6 -18.56 -29.96 19.33
N LEU A 7 -19.24 -28.82 19.18
CA LEU A 7 -19.50 -28.22 17.86
C LEU A 7 -19.81 -26.72 18.03
N CYS A 8 -18.88 -25.95 18.58
CA CYS A 8 -19.03 -24.48 18.66
C CYS A 8 -17.73 -23.69 18.44
N SER A 9 -16.62 -24.32 18.05
CA SER A 9 -15.30 -23.67 18.00
C SER A 9 -14.75 -23.42 16.58
N PHE A 10 -15.57 -23.57 15.53
CA PHE A 10 -15.12 -23.36 14.14
C PHE A 10 -15.52 -22.02 13.49
N LEU A 11 -16.14 -21.11 14.26
CA LEU A 11 -16.22 -19.71 13.87
C LEU A 11 -15.10 -18.98 14.61
N LEU A 12 -14.08 -18.48 13.88
CA LEU A 12 -13.20 -17.34 14.23
C LEU A 12 -11.80 -17.50 13.59
N MET A 13 -11.68 -17.67 12.26
CA MET A 13 -10.37 -17.51 11.60
C MET A 13 -10.48 -16.99 10.16
N MET A 14 -11.35 -16.00 9.92
CA MET A 14 -11.33 -15.24 8.66
C MET A 14 -11.50 -13.75 8.93
N THR A 15 -10.69 -13.19 9.85
CA THR A 15 -10.45 -11.74 9.84
C THR A 15 -9.44 -11.49 8.74
N GLY A 16 -9.96 -11.12 7.56
CA GLY A 16 -9.17 -10.77 6.40
C GLY A 16 -8.12 -9.72 6.76
N CYS A 17 -6.89 -9.96 6.33
CA CYS A 17 -5.88 -8.94 6.22
C CYS A 17 -6.27 -7.99 5.08
N ALA A 18 -7.30 -7.16 5.30
CA ALA A 18 -7.39 -5.90 4.58
C ALA A 18 -6.33 -5.00 5.22
N ALA A 19 -5.08 -5.18 4.80
CA ALA A 19 -4.04 -4.18 5.01
C ALA A 19 -4.40 -2.99 4.12
N GLY A 20 -5.39 -2.22 4.56
CA GLY A 20 -5.72 -0.95 3.95
C GLY A 20 -4.44 -0.13 3.89
N LEU A 21 -4.19 0.49 2.74
CA LEU A 21 -3.13 1.46 2.57
C LEU A 21 -3.19 2.40 3.77
N ASN A 22 -2.09 2.52 4.50
CA ASN A 22 -2.05 3.37 5.69
C ASN A 22 -2.12 4.84 5.24
N ASP A 23 -3.35 5.33 5.04
CA ASP A 23 -3.67 6.68 4.60
C ASP A 23 -3.12 7.75 5.58
N GLY A 24 -2.76 7.34 6.80
CA GLY A 24 -2.27 8.19 7.88
C GLY A 24 -0.89 8.82 7.71
N GLN A 25 -0.16 8.59 6.61
CA GLN A 25 1.21 9.14 6.46
C GLN A 25 1.30 10.61 6.02
N GLY A 26 0.15 11.27 5.80
CA GLY A 26 0.10 12.70 5.46
C GLY A 26 0.82 13.07 4.16
N SER A 27 1.07 14.36 3.95
CA SER A 27 1.87 14.79 2.80
C SER A 27 3.34 14.37 2.94
N TYR A 28 3.96 14.08 1.81
CA TYR A 28 5.39 13.74 1.74
C TYR A 28 6.03 14.33 0.48
N ARG A 29 7.30 14.76 0.60
CA ARG A 29 8.12 15.16 -0.54
C ARG A 29 9.55 14.72 -0.28
N GLY A 30 10.11 13.92 -1.18
CA GLY A 30 11.43 13.33 -0.96
C GLY A 30 11.88 12.44 -2.09
N LYS A 31 12.87 11.60 -1.79
CA LYS A 31 13.39 10.57 -2.70
C LYS A 31 13.26 9.21 -2.02
N GLY A 32 13.16 8.17 -2.82
CA GLY A 32 13.13 6.80 -2.32
C GLY A 32 13.33 5.79 -3.42
N ARG A 33 13.26 4.52 -3.04
CA ARG A 33 13.33 3.38 -3.94
C ARG A 33 11.95 2.79 -4.12
N VAL A 34 11.55 2.52 -5.37
CA VAL A 34 10.28 1.82 -5.64
C VAL A 34 10.35 0.42 -5.06
N ALA A 35 9.47 0.09 -4.12
CA ALA A 35 9.37 -1.25 -3.53
C ALA A 35 8.40 -2.13 -4.33
N SER A 36 7.24 -1.60 -4.71
CA SER A 36 6.25 -2.30 -5.52
C SER A 36 5.37 -1.33 -6.29
N ILE A 37 4.73 -1.83 -7.35
CA ILE A 37 3.76 -1.12 -8.18
C ILE A 37 2.58 -2.05 -8.38
N MET A 38 1.37 -1.57 -8.13
CA MET A 38 0.12 -2.26 -8.39
C MET A 38 -0.81 -1.32 -9.15
N ILE A 39 -1.71 -1.87 -9.97
CA ILE A 39 -2.79 -1.09 -10.59
C ILE A 39 -4.07 -1.42 -9.84
N ASN A 40 -4.79 -0.40 -9.37
CA ASN A 40 -6.05 -0.60 -8.66
C ASN A 40 -7.25 -0.70 -9.61
N GLU A 41 -8.43 -0.94 -9.07
CA GLU A 41 -9.66 -1.13 -9.85
C GLU A 41 -10.06 0.11 -10.67
N ALA A 42 -9.61 1.31 -10.27
CA ALA A 42 -9.82 2.56 -10.99
C ALA A 42 -8.82 2.76 -12.15
N GLY A 43 -7.83 1.87 -12.30
CA GLY A 43 -6.76 1.98 -13.30
C GLY A 43 -5.62 2.90 -12.87
N ASP A 44 -5.59 3.31 -11.59
CA ASP A 44 -4.52 4.12 -11.03
C ASP A 44 -3.37 3.24 -10.52
N SER A 45 -2.15 3.77 -10.60
CA SER A 45 -0.97 3.11 -10.07
C SER A 45 -0.81 3.40 -8.57
N GLU A 46 -0.80 2.35 -7.76
CA GLU A 46 -0.43 2.37 -6.35
C GLU A 46 1.03 1.97 -6.21
N ILE A 47 1.87 2.93 -5.85
CA ILE A 47 3.32 2.79 -5.83
C ILE A 47 3.77 2.81 -4.37
N SER A 48 4.34 1.71 -3.88
CA SER A 48 5.01 1.69 -2.58
C SER A 48 6.44 2.16 -2.76
N VAL A 49 6.83 3.23 -2.07
CA VAL A 49 8.19 3.78 -2.11
C VAL A 49 8.83 3.62 -0.74
N GLU A 50 9.97 2.94 -0.69
CA GLU A 50 10.81 2.86 0.49
C GLU A 50 11.68 4.12 0.60
N THR A 51 11.59 4.79 1.74
CA THR A 51 12.26 6.05 2.07
C THR A 51 13.07 5.85 3.34
N GLU A 52 14.22 6.52 3.45
CA GLU A 52 15.07 6.41 4.64
C GLU A 52 14.41 7.00 5.89
N ASP A 53 13.58 8.03 5.72
CA ASP A 53 13.02 8.81 6.82
C ASP A 53 11.66 8.31 7.33
N ARG A 54 10.89 7.61 6.50
CA ARG A 54 9.53 7.13 6.87
C ARG A 54 9.28 5.66 6.57
N GLY A 55 10.28 4.92 6.07
CA GLY A 55 10.07 3.55 5.61
C GLY A 55 9.19 3.54 4.36
N HIS A 56 8.14 2.74 4.34
CA HIS A 56 7.27 2.59 3.15
C HIS A 56 6.19 3.66 3.07
N ILE A 57 6.16 4.41 1.97
CA ILE A 57 5.13 5.41 1.67
C ILE A 57 4.34 4.97 0.43
N PRO A 58 3.03 4.70 0.54
CA PRO A 58 2.18 4.44 -0.63
C PRO A 58 1.79 5.74 -1.32
N VAL A 59 1.92 5.79 -2.64
CA VAL A 59 1.58 6.96 -3.47
C VAL A 59 0.64 6.50 -4.57
N ILE A 60 -0.52 7.14 -4.69
CA ILE A 60 -1.47 6.89 -5.78
C ILE A 60 -1.17 7.89 -6.91
N VAL A 61 -0.85 7.38 -8.09
CA VAL A 61 -0.63 8.16 -9.30
C VAL A 61 -1.70 7.79 -10.31
N SER A 62 -2.36 8.79 -10.90
CA SER A 62 -3.42 8.53 -11.86
C SER A 62 -2.89 7.87 -13.12
N GLY A 63 -3.54 6.79 -13.53
CA GLY A 63 -3.14 5.99 -14.68
C GLY A 63 -1.84 5.18 -14.48
N ALA A 64 -1.30 4.67 -15.58
CA ALA A 64 -0.07 3.88 -15.61
C ALA A 64 1.18 4.77 -15.49
N VAL A 65 2.25 4.21 -14.91
CA VAL A 65 3.55 4.86 -14.75
C VAL A 65 4.66 4.07 -15.43
N GLU A 66 5.66 4.77 -15.96
CA GLU A 66 6.85 4.18 -16.59
C GLU A 66 8.03 4.11 -15.60
N ILE A 67 7.84 3.39 -14.50
CA ILE A 67 8.87 3.11 -13.49
C ILE A 67 8.84 1.62 -13.12
N PHE A 68 9.88 1.13 -12.44
CA PHE A 68 9.99 -0.28 -12.07
C PHE A 68 10.49 -0.49 -10.62
N PRO A 69 10.16 -1.63 -9.99
CA PRO A 69 10.68 -1.97 -8.66
C PRO A 69 12.22 -1.91 -8.60
N GLY A 70 12.74 -1.34 -7.53
CA GLY A 70 14.16 -1.09 -7.32
C GLY A 70 14.67 0.23 -7.89
N GLN A 71 13.90 0.95 -8.70
CA GLN A 71 14.30 2.23 -9.28
C GLN A 71 14.33 3.34 -8.22
N MET A 72 15.30 4.25 -8.31
CA MET A 72 15.32 5.47 -7.52
C MET A 72 14.39 6.52 -8.14
N VAL A 73 13.56 7.13 -7.30
CA VAL A 73 12.52 8.08 -7.73
C VAL A 73 12.45 9.29 -6.81
N LYS A 74 11.87 10.37 -7.32
CA LYS A 74 11.40 11.51 -6.56
C LYS A 74 9.89 11.37 -6.34
N VAL A 75 9.44 11.68 -5.12
CA VAL A 75 8.04 11.56 -4.70
C VAL A 75 7.47 12.91 -4.26
N GLU A 76 6.24 13.19 -4.67
CA GLU A 76 5.40 14.27 -4.16
C GLU A 76 4.00 13.74 -3.86
N ARG A 77 3.65 13.54 -2.58
CA ARG A 77 2.38 12.96 -2.10
C ARG A 77 1.61 14.00 -1.27
N ASN A 78 0.30 14.12 -1.49
CA ASN A 78 -0.58 14.93 -0.66
C ASN A 78 -1.19 14.14 0.52
N SER A 79 -1.89 14.82 1.42
CA SER A 79 -2.49 14.19 2.61
C SER A 79 -3.57 13.14 2.31
N ARG A 80 -4.07 13.06 1.08
CA ARG A 80 -5.04 12.04 0.63
C ARG A 80 -4.38 10.84 -0.06
N GLY A 81 -3.04 10.79 -0.10
CA GLY A 81 -2.30 9.70 -0.72
C GLY A 81 -1.97 9.87 -2.21
N PHE A 82 -2.61 10.83 -2.88
CA PHE A 82 -2.37 11.09 -4.30
C PHE A 82 -1.10 11.90 -4.53
N GLY A 83 -0.42 11.67 -5.64
CA GLY A 83 0.86 12.31 -5.90
C GLY A 83 1.44 12.11 -7.29
N LYS A 84 2.74 12.39 -7.36
CA LYS A 84 3.62 12.15 -8.51
C LYS A 84 4.82 11.33 -8.08
N VAL A 85 5.28 10.47 -8.97
CA VAL A 85 6.50 9.69 -8.81
C VAL A 85 7.27 9.76 -10.12
N ASP A 86 8.45 10.38 -10.09
CA ASP A 86 9.29 10.61 -11.27
C ASP A 86 10.62 9.85 -11.12
N ALA A 87 11.06 9.21 -12.20
CA ALA A 87 12.38 8.59 -12.28
C ALA A 87 13.52 9.62 -12.04
N LEU A 88 14.58 9.17 -11.36
CA LEU A 88 15.84 9.91 -11.20
C LEU A 88 16.92 9.44 -12.17
#